data_AF-X0ZE72-F1
#
_entry.id   AF-X0ZE72-F1
#
_cell.length_a   1.000
_cell.length_b   1.000
_cell.length_c   1.000
_cell.angle_alpha   90.00
_cell.angle_beta   90.00
_cell.angle_gamma   90.00
#
_symmetry.space_group_name_H-M   'P 1'
#
loop_
_entity.id
_entity.type
_entity.pdbx_description
1 polymer ?
#
loop_
_entity_poly.entity_id
_entity_poly.type
_entity_poly.pdbx_seq_one_letter_code
_entity_poly.pdbx_strand_id
1 'polypeptide(L)'
;MELFQVFWDEGKKLFLEFKKDERENQFLLPEKIKRLNLKFEISKTAKQDIFSNQPPYLVSIKKLYYSDEYLCFSIDLDEKPGNAVGDVWNDIYSYQTRTRSKEYLGYPTQKPEELLERIILASSNEDDIVADFFCGTGTTLAVANKLNRKWIGVDN
;
A
#
# COMPACT_ATOMS: atom_id res chain seq x y z
N MET A 1 7.77 -5.71 -30.27
CA MET A 1 9.10 -5.15 -29.97
C MET A 1 8.94 -4.33 -28.70
N GLU A 2 9.56 -4.74 -27.60
CA GLU A 2 9.50 -3.97 -26.34
C GLU A 2 10.34 -2.70 -26.49
N LEU A 3 9.70 -1.54 -26.39
CA LEU A 3 10.30 -0.22 -26.65
C LEU A 3 11.12 0.29 -25.47
N PHE A 4 10.88 -0.26 -24.28
CA PHE A 4 11.56 0.09 -23.05
C PHE A 4 11.51 -1.08 -22.07
N GLN A 5 12.39 -1.06 -21.08
CA GLN A 5 12.37 -1.95 -19.92
C GLN A 5 12.36 -1.16 -18.61
N VAL A 6 11.74 -1.76 -17.59
CA VAL A 6 11.64 -1.20 -16.24
C VAL A 6 12.21 -2.22 -15.27
N PHE A 7 13.16 -1.81 -14.42
CA PHE A 7 13.78 -2.70 -13.44
C PHE A 7 14.15 -1.96 -12.15
N TRP A 8 14.34 -2.73 -11.08
CA TRP A 8 14.77 -2.26 -9.76
C TRP A 8 16.22 -2.66 -9.50
N ASP A 9 17.01 -1.79 -8.88
CA ASP A 9 18.33 -2.17 -8.34
C ASP A 9 18.26 -2.68 -6.89
N GLU A 10 19.38 -3.22 -6.39
CA GLU A 10 19.54 -3.68 -5.00
C GLU A 10 19.33 -2.57 -3.95
N GLY A 11 19.42 -1.30 -4.36
CA GLY A 11 19.19 -0.10 -3.55
C GLY A 11 17.76 0.44 -3.59
N LYS A 12 16.79 -0.33 -4.11
CA LYS A 12 15.38 0.07 -4.27
C LYS A 12 15.16 1.29 -5.18
N LYS A 13 16.01 1.47 -6.20
CA LYS A 13 15.82 2.51 -7.22
C LYS A 13 15.16 1.94 -8.46
N LEU A 14 14.20 2.68 -9.02
CA LEU A 14 13.51 2.34 -10.26
C LEU A 14 14.24 2.94 -11.47
N PHE A 15 14.56 2.11 -12.46
CA PHE A 15 15.15 2.52 -13.73
C PHE A 15 14.18 2.30 -14.89
N LEU A 16 14.18 3.24 -15.85
CA LEU A 16 13.50 3.12 -17.14
C LEU A 16 14.54 3.26 -18.24
N GLU A 17 14.67 2.24 -19.09
CA GLU A 17 15.65 2.20 -20.17
C GLU A 17 14.94 2.00 -21.52
N PHE A 18 15.25 2.86 -22.50
CA PHE A 18 14.69 2.80 -23.84
C PHE A 18 15.65 2.10 -24.78
N LYS A 19 15.16 1.17 -25.61
CA LYS A 19 15.99 0.43 -26.56
C LYS A 19 16.19 1.24 -27.84
N LYS A 20 17.43 1.25 -28.35
CA LYS A 20 17.78 1.80 -29.67
C LYS A 20 17.31 0.84 -30.77
N ASP A 21 16.77 1.36 -31.88
CA ASP A 21 16.52 0.51 -33.04
C ASP A 21 17.84 0.29 -33.80
N GLU A 22 18.35 -0.94 -33.75
CA GLU A 22 19.61 -1.32 -34.41
C GLU A 22 19.54 -1.22 -35.93
N ARG A 23 18.33 -1.20 -36.54
CA ARG A 23 18.16 -1.13 -38.00
C ARG A 23 18.16 0.29 -38.54
N GLU A 24 17.67 1.26 -37.77
CA GLU A 24 17.56 2.65 -38.22
C GLU A 24 18.57 3.59 -37.55
N ASN A 25 19.38 3.07 -36.61
CA ASN A 25 20.31 3.85 -35.79
C ASN A 25 19.64 5.10 -35.16
N GLN A 26 18.32 5.02 -34.96
CA GLN A 26 17.46 6.03 -34.38
C GLN A 26 16.83 5.48 -33.11
N PHE A 27 16.58 6.37 -32.15
CA PHE A 27 15.77 6.04 -30.98
C PHE A 27 14.33 5.77 -31.40
N LEU A 28 13.68 4.80 -30.74
CA LEU A 28 12.21 4.66 -30.78
C LEU A 28 11.52 5.73 -29.88
N LEU A 29 12.08 6.93 -29.85
CA LEU A 29 11.43 8.16 -29.41
C LEU A 29 11.33 9.05 -30.65
N PRO A 30 10.15 9.15 -31.30
CA PRO A 30 9.96 9.98 -32.48
C PRO A 30 10.54 11.38 -32.29
N GLU A 31 11.22 11.94 -33.31
CA GLU A 31 11.86 13.28 -33.31
C GLU A 31 10.95 14.44 -32.85
N LYS A 32 9.63 14.20 -32.74
CA LYS A 32 8.60 15.15 -32.33
C LYS A 32 8.04 14.94 -30.92
N ILE A 33 8.65 14.14 -30.06
CA ILE A 33 8.22 14.07 -28.65
C ILE A 33 8.66 15.35 -27.92
N LYS A 34 7.74 16.32 -27.87
CA LYS A 34 7.90 17.57 -27.08
C LYS A 34 7.67 17.36 -25.58
N ARG A 35 7.07 16.23 -25.18
CA ARG A 35 6.65 15.95 -23.80
C ARG A 35 6.50 14.44 -23.56
N LEU A 36 7.17 13.93 -22.53
CA LEU A 36 6.97 12.60 -21.98
C LEU A 36 6.24 12.74 -20.65
N ASN A 37 5.05 12.14 -20.51
CA ASN A 37 4.32 12.10 -19.25
C ASN A 37 4.41 10.69 -18.68
N LEU A 38 4.96 10.56 -17.47
CA LEU A 38 5.05 9.29 -16.75
C LEU A 38 4.06 9.34 -15.59
N LYS A 39 3.21 8.32 -15.50
CA LYS A 39 2.30 8.11 -14.38
C LYS A 39 2.75 6.85 -13.64
N PHE A 40 3.17 7.01 -12.40
CA PHE A 40 3.50 5.90 -11.53
C PHE A 40 2.27 5.58 -10.67
N GLU A 41 1.97 4.29 -10.54
CA GLU A 41 1.02 3.77 -9.56
C GLU A 41 1.83 2.97 -8.55
N ILE A 42 1.89 3.46 -7.31
CA ILE A 42 2.63 2.81 -6.24
C ILE A 42 1.62 2.10 -5.35
N SER A 43 1.63 0.77 -5.36
CA SER A 43 0.81 -0.07 -4.47
C SER A 43 1.70 -0.65 -3.37
N LYS A 44 1.34 -0.40 -2.11
CA LYS A 44 2.07 -0.94 -0.95
C LYS A 44 1.71 -2.42 -0.77
N THR A 45 2.73 -3.27 -0.59
CA THR A 45 2.56 -4.68 -0.19
C THR A 45 2.95 -4.81 1.28
N ALA A 46 1.98 -5.24 2.08
CA ALA A 46 2.05 -5.58 3.52
C ALA A 46 2.16 -4.43 4.54
N LYS A 47 1.25 -4.55 5.53
CA LYS A 47 0.93 -3.68 6.66
C LYS A 47 1.73 -4.09 7.89
N GLN A 48 2.32 -3.12 8.58
CA GLN A 48 2.65 -3.25 10.01
C GLN A 48 2.64 -1.92 10.77
N ASP A 49 2.54 -0.81 10.05
CA ASP A 49 2.59 0.51 10.67
C ASP A 49 1.19 1.07 10.94
N ILE A 50 0.94 1.34 12.22
CA ILE A 50 -0.19 2.13 12.75
C ILE A 50 -0.11 3.61 12.38
N PHE A 51 0.90 4.03 11.62
CA PHE A 51 1.02 5.40 11.15
C PHE A 51 -0.02 5.68 10.06
N SER A 52 -0.52 6.91 9.97
CA SER A 52 -1.40 7.29 8.86
C SER A 52 -0.68 7.01 7.54
N ASN A 53 -1.11 5.98 6.81
CA ASN A 53 -0.44 5.55 5.58
C ASN A 53 -0.50 6.69 4.55
N GLN A 54 0.52 7.55 4.54
CA GLN A 54 0.74 8.46 3.44
C GLN A 54 1.35 7.61 2.31
N PRO A 55 0.80 7.67 1.09
CA PRO A 55 1.45 7.02 -0.03
C PRO A 55 2.88 7.58 -0.16
N PRO A 56 3.85 6.75 -0.58
CA PRO A 56 5.20 7.24 -0.83
C PRO A 56 5.14 8.43 -1.78
N TYR A 57 5.85 9.49 -1.41
CA TYR A 57 5.83 10.75 -2.15
C TYR A 57 7.19 10.96 -2.83
N LEU A 58 7.14 11.69 -3.93
CA LEU A 58 8.34 12.07 -4.67
C LEU A 58 9.18 13.01 -3.81
N VAL A 59 10.37 12.57 -3.41
CA VAL A 59 11.34 13.43 -2.71
C VAL A 59 12.06 14.31 -3.71
N SER A 60 12.59 13.71 -4.76
CA SER A 60 13.33 14.42 -5.78
C SER A 60 13.45 13.61 -7.06
N ILE A 61 13.57 14.32 -8.17
CA ILE A 61 14.06 13.77 -9.43
C ILE A 61 15.50 14.26 -9.56
N LYS A 62 16.45 13.32 -9.54
CA LYS A 62 17.88 13.62 -9.67
C LYS A 62 18.41 13.18 -11.02
N LYS A 63 19.48 13.87 -11.43
CA LYS A 63 20.37 13.47 -12.52
C LYS A 63 19.62 13.21 -13.82
N LEU A 64 19.13 14.29 -14.44
CA LEU A 64 18.71 14.26 -15.84
C LEU A 64 19.97 14.21 -16.71
N TYR A 65 20.43 13.01 -17.07
CA TYR A 65 21.49 12.86 -18.06
C TYR A 65 20.89 12.40 -19.36
N TYR A 66 21.31 13.07 -20.43
CA TYR A 66 21.11 12.60 -21.78
C TYR A 66 22.49 12.31 -22.37
N SER A 67 22.61 11.16 -23.01
CA SER A 67 23.67 10.86 -23.96
C SER A 67 23.05 10.59 -25.32
N ASP A 68 23.88 10.36 -26.33
CA ASP A 68 23.43 9.89 -27.64
C ASP A 68 22.78 8.48 -27.59
N GLU A 69 22.79 7.82 -26.42
CA GLU A 69 22.29 6.45 -26.23
C GLU A 69 21.20 6.32 -25.15
N TYR A 70 21.10 7.24 -24.18
CA TYR A 70 20.13 7.11 -23.08
C TYR A 70 19.60 8.47 -22.60
N LEU A 71 18.33 8.49 -22.18
CA LEU A 71 17.78 9.48 -21.25
C LEU A 71 17.58 8.80 -19.90
N CYS A 72 18.35 9.22 -18.89
CA CYS A 72 18.28 8.67 -17.55
C CYS A 72 17.83 9.74 -16.56
N PHE A 73 16.96 9.36 -15.63
CA PHE A 73 16.68 10.11 -14.41
C PHE A 73 16.47 9.12 -13.26
N SER A 74 16.86 9.53 -12.07
CA SER A 74 16.64 8.77 -10.84
C SER A 74 15.52 9.43 -10.05
N ILE A 75 14.55 8.62 -9.62
CA ILE A 75 13.47 9.05 -8.74
C ILE A 75 13.80 8.55 -7.34
N ASP A 76 13.92 9.48 -6.39
CA ASP A 76 13.96 9.16 -4.97
C ASP A 76 12.53 9.27 -4.42
N LEU A 77 12.02 8.15 -3.89
CA LEU A 77 10.76 8.06 -3.16
C LEU A 77 11.07 7.89 -1.68
N ASP A 78 10.26 8.51 -0.81
CA ASP A 78 10.36 8.34 0.63
C ASP A 78 9.00 8.06 1.23
N GLU A 79 9.02 7.24 2.27
CA GLU A 79 7.88 6.97 3.13
C GLU A 79 8.07 7.84 4.37
N LYS A 80 7.38 8.98 4.42
CA LYS A 80 7.28 9.69 5.69
C LYS A 80 6.53 8.76 6.63
N PRO A 81 7.07 8.45 7.83
CA PRO A 81 6.24 7.84 8.86
C PRO A 81 5.05 8.77 9.01
N GLY A 82 3.86 8.23 8.74
CA GLY A 82 2.62 8.96 8.90
C GLY A 82 2.51 9.57 10.29
N ASN A 83 1.50 10.40 10.49
CA ASN A 83 1.24 10.86 11.85
C ASN A 83 0.88 9.66 12.71
N ALA A 84 1.42 9.63 13.93
CA ALA A 84 0.98 8.68 14.94
C ALA A 84 -0.53 8.81 15.10
N VAL A 85 -1.23 7.68 15.06
CA VAL A 85 -2.67 7.66 15.28
C VAL A 85 -2.92 8.03 16.74
N GLY A 86 -3.77 9.05 16.96
CA GLY A 86 -4.16 9.49 18.30
C GLY A 86 -5.14 8.53 18.98
N ASP A 87 -5.70 8.95 20.10
CA ASP A 87 -6.73 8.23 20.86
C ASP A 87 -8.16 8.54 20.38
N VAL A 88 -8.34 9.53 19.49
CA VAL A 88 -9.61 9.87 18.85
C VAL A 88 -9.61 9.40 17.39
N TRP A 89 -10.41 8.40 17.07
CA TRP A 89 -10.55 7.83 15.72
C TRP A 89 -11.88 8.25 15.09
N ASN A 90 -11.81 9.19 14.14
CA ASN A 90 -12.99 9.73 13.43
C ASN A 90 -13.15 9.17 12.01
N ASP A 91 -12.27 8.25 11.61
CA ASP A 91 -12.19 7.69 10.26
C ASP A 91 -12.88 6.32 10.12
N ILE A 92 -13.18 5.65 11.23
CA ILE A 92 -13.85 4.34 11.26
C ILE A 92 -15.30 4.50 11.72
N TYR A 93 -16.24 4.11 10.87
CA TYR A 93 -17.68 4.29 11.10
C TYR A 93 -18.33 3.02 11.65
N SER A 94 -19.23 3.16 12.64
CA SER A 94 -20.02 2.04 13.15
C SER A 94 -21.18 1.68 12.20
N TYR A 95 -21.72 0.46 12.30
CA TYR A 95 -22.86 0.06 11.46
C TYR A 95 -24.16 0.79 11.79
N GLN A 96 -24.26 1.46 12.94
CA GLN A 96 -25.37 2.40 13.21
C GLN A 96 -25.37 3.56 12.22
N THR A 97 -24.20 3.93 11.70
CA THR A 97 -24.02 4.98 10.69
C THR A 97 -23.90 4.43 9.26
N ARG A 98 -23.47 3.17 9.10
CA ARG A 98 -23.28 2.48 7.80
C ARG A 98 -23.96 1.10 7.74
N THR A 99 -25.29 1.08 7.70
CA THR A 99 -26.10 -0.15 7.72
C THR A 99 -26.00 -1.03 6.46
N ARG A 100 -25.43 -0.51 5.35
CA ARG A 100 -25.27 -1.24 4.07
C ARG A 100 -23.89 -1.86 3.87
N SER A 101 -23.10 -2.04 4.92
CA SER A 101 -21.79 -2.68 4.80
C SER A 101 -21.92 -4.14 4.37
N LYS A 102 -21.01 -4.62 3.51
CA LYS A 102 -21.01 -6.02 3.04
C LYS A 102 -20.67 -7.02 4.15
N GLU A 103 -19.95 -6.58 5.17
CA GLU A 103 -19.58 -7.36 6.36
C GLU A 103 -20.71 -7.40 7.41
N TYR A 104 -21.78 -6.62 7.26
CA TYR A 104 -22.86 -6.56 8.26
C TYR A 104 -23.73 -7.82 8.22
N LEU A 105 -23.79 -8.54 9.33
CA LEU A 105 -24.53 -9.81 9.47
C LEU A 105 -25.89 -9.64 10.17
N GLY A 106 -26.28 -8.41 10.51
CA GLY A 106 -27.54 -8.15 11.22
C GLY A 106 -27.45 -8.16 12.74
N TYR A 107 -26.26 -8.37 13.32
CA TYR A 107 -26.08 -8.38 14.77
C TYR A 107 -26.04 -6.95 15.34
N PRO A 108 -26.86 -6.60 16.36
CA PRO A 108 -27.09 -5.21 16.75
C PRO A 108 -25.85 -4.42 17.16
N THR A 109 -24.85 -5.10 17.73
CA THR A 109 -23.63 -4.49 18.29
C THR A 109 -22.36 -4.92 17.56
N GLN A 110 -22.48 -5.46 16.34
CA GLN A 110 -21.35 -5.87 15.52
C GLN A 110 -20.32 -4.74 15.40
N LYS A 111 -19.03 -5.08 15.54
CA LYS A 111 -17.93 -4.12 15.32
C LYS A 111 -17.44 -4.21 13.86
N PRO A 112 -17.07 -3.08 13.22
CA PRO A 112 -16.46 -3.08 11.90
C PRO A 112 -15.12 -3.84 11.90
N GLU A 113 -14.78 -4.54 10.82
CA GLU A 113 -13.48 -5.21 10.74
C GLU A 113 -12.32 -4.22 10.82
N GLU A 114 -12.45 -3.04 10.19
CA GLU A 114 -11.43 -2.00 10.16
C GLU A 114 -11.03 -1.53 11.58
N LEU A 115 -12.00 -1.48 12.50
CA LEU A 115 -11.75 -1.14 13.90
C LEU A 115 -10.86 -2.19 14.58
N LEU A 116 -11.24 -3.46 14.42
CA LEU A 116 -10.55 -4.57 15.07
C LEU A 116 -9.19 -4.83 14.44
N GLU A 117 -9.04 -4.59 13.14
CA GLU A 117 -7.75 -4.66 12.45
C GLU A 117 -6.76 -3.68 13.06
N ARG A 118 -7.18 -2.41 13.26
CA ARG A 118 -6.34 -1.39 13.89
C ARG A 118 -5.91 -1.80 15.30
N ILE A 119 -6.85 -2.29 16.11
CA ILE A 119 -6.57 -2.71 17.50
C ILE A 119 -5.59 -3.89 17.53
N ILE A 120 -5.82 -4.93 16.71
CA ILE A 120 -4.99 -6.14 16.69
C ILE A 120 -3.57 -5.82 16.19
N LEU A 121 -3.43 -5.03 15.13
CA LEU A 121 -2.12 -4.60 14.62
C LEU A 121 -1.35 -3.76 15.65
N ALA A 122 -2.04 -2.91 16.41
CA ALA A 122 -1.42 -2.09 17.43
C ALA A 122 -1.00 -2.87 18.69
N SER A 123 -1.61 -4.03 18.95
CA SER A 123 -1.53 -4.72 20.25
C SER A 123 -0.94 -6.13 20.18
N SER A 124 -0.57 -6.63 19.00
CA SER A 124 -0.07 -8.00 18.81
C SER A 124 0.82 -8.13 17.56
N ASN A 125 1.70 -9.12 17.57
CA ASN A 125 2.48 -9.56 16.42
C ASN A 125 1.81 -10.75 15.73
N GLU A 126 2.34 -11.16 14.58
CA GLU A 126 1.96 -12.43 13.96
C GLU A 126 2.23 -13.60 14.91
N ASP A 127 1.45 -14.68 14.78
CA ASP A 127 1.48 -15.88 15.63
C ASP A 127 1.09 -15.71 17.12
N ASP A 128 0.91 -14.48 17.60
CA ASP A 128 0.32 -14.20 18.91
C ASP A 128 -1.11 -14.74 19.01
N ILE A 129 -1.59 -14.91 20.25
CA ILE A 129 -2.96 -15.34 20.55
C ILE A 129 -3.82 -14.12 20.89
N VAL A 130 -4.88 -13.90 20.11
CA VAL A 130 -5.94 -12.93 20.39
C VAL A 130 -7.13 -13.63 21.06
N ALA A 131 -7.51 -13.21 22.26
CA ALA A 131 -8.65 -13.79 22.98
C ALA A 131 -9.81 -12.79 23.08
N ASP A 132 -11.02 -13.23 22.73
CA ASP A 132 -12.26 -12.46 22.87
C ASP A 132 -13.33 -13.33 23.55
N PHE A 133 -13.67 -12.98 24.79
CA PHE A 133 -14.62 -13.73 25.61
C PHE A 133 -16.07 -13.26 25.47
N PHE A 134 -16.33 -12.30 24.58
CA PHE A 134 -17.67 -11.78 24.24
C PHE A 134 -17.76 -11.56 22.73
N CYS A 135 -17.36 -12.59 21.96
CA CYS A 135 -17.00 -12.42 20.57
C CYS A 135 -18.19 -12.11 19.64
N GLY A 136 -19.43 -12.33 20.08
CA GLY A 136 -20.66 -12.06 19.34
C GLY A 136 -20.65 -12.67 17.95
N THR A 137 -20.60 -11.84 16.91
CA THR A 137 -20.47 -12.29 15.51
C THR A 137 -19.12 -12.90 15.15
N GLY A 138 -18.15 -12.89 16.06
CA GLY A 138 -16.80 -13.39 15.84
C GLY A 138 -15.93 -12.45 15.00
N THR A 139 -16.26 -11.17 14.85
CA THR A 139 -15.47 -10.24 14.00
C THR A 139 -14.01 -10.19 14.45
N THR A 140 -13.74 -10.18 15.76
CA THR A 140 -12.37 -10.20 16.31
C THR A 140 -11.59 -11.41 15.84
N LEU A 141 -12.23 -12.58 15.84
CA LEU A 141 -11.64 -13.86 15.45
C LEU A 141 -11.37 -13.90 13.95
N ALA A 142 -12.34 -13.43 13.15
CA ALA A 142 -12.20 -13.34 11.70
C ALA A 142 -11.03 -12.43 11.30
N VAL A 143 -10.90 -11.27 11.94
CA VAL A 143 -9.79 -10.34 11.67
C VAL A 143 -8.46 -10.89 12.18
N ALA A 144 -8.40 -11.45 13.38
CA ALA A 144 -7.20 -12.10 13.91
C ALA A 144 -6.69 -13.20 12.95
N ASN A 145 -7.59 -14.03 12.43
CA ASN A 145 -7.25 -15.06 11.44
C ASN A 145 -6.70 -14.46 10.14
N LYS A 146 -7.33 -13.41 9.58
CA LYS A 146 -6.84 -12.72 8.37
C LYS A 146 -5.45 -12.12 8.55
N LEU A 147 -5.13 -11.74 9.79
CA LEU A 147 -3.85 -11.16 10.17
C LEU A 147 -2.84 -12.22 10.64
N ASN A 148 -3.07 -13.52 10.47
CA ASN A 148 -2.15 -14.58 10.91
C ASN A 148 -1.89 -14.58 12.43
N ARG A 149 -2.93 -14.30 13.24
CA ARG A 149 -2.93 -14.53 14.68
C ARG A 149 -3.72 -15.80 14.99
N LYS A 150 -3.30 -16.50 16.03
CA LYS A 150 -4.14 -17.53 16.67
C LYS A 150 -5.24 -16.83 17.46
N TRP A 151 -6.36 -17.50 17.69
CA TRP A 151 -7.45 -16.87 18.41
C TRP A 151 -8.22 -17.83 19.30
N ILE A 152 -8.80 -17.26 20.36
CA ILE A 152 -9.73 -17.93 21.27
C ILE A 152 -10.99 -17.06 21.32
N GLY A 153 -12.15 -17.67 21.04
CA GLY A 153 -13.44 -17.01 21.06
C GLY A 153 -14.42 -17.70 22.02
N VAL A 154 -15.13 -16.92 22.82
CA VAL A 154 -16.25 -17.40 23.65
C VAL A 154 -17.43 -16.45 23.48
N ASP A 155 -18.64 -17.02 23.44
CA ASP A 155 -19.92 -16.31 23.51
C ASP A 155 -20.95 -17.23 24.18
N ASN A 156 -22.09 -16.69 24.63
CA ASN A 156 -23.11 -17.42 25.39
C ASN A 156 -24.22 -18.02 24.51
#